data_AF-A0A4Q3CDH5-F1
#
_entry.id   AF-A0A4Q3CDH5-F1
#
_cell.length_a   1.000
_cell.length_b   1.000
_cell.length_c   1.000
_cell.angle_alpha   90.00
_cell.angle_beta   90.00
_cell.angle_gamma   90.00
#
_symmetry.space_group_name_H-M   'P 1'
#
loop_
_entity.id
_entity.type
_entity.pdbx_description
1 polymer ?
#
loop_
_entity_poly.entity_id
_entity_poly.type
_entity_poly.pdbx_seq_one_letter_code
_entity_poly.pdbx_strand_id
1 'polypeptide(L)'
;MSAKAINQTTIELVFNELISATSLANFTGIAGLNNITQTDGATATTLLLNYSTPFAIGTSYNLIVDGIEDTGNNPMFGAYTFNFSYNTTISFNDVFLSVDENIGVVNINLSLTNPSAGSVDLVLKAAPFSNTDASDITYTT
;
A
#
# COMPACT_ATOMS: atom_id res chain seq x y z
N MET A 1 -3.28 -19.85 -1.48
CA MET A 1 -3.45 -18.59 -0.72
C MET A 1 -2.45 -17.53 -1.20
N SER A 2 -2.85 -16.28 -1.30
CA SER A 2 -1.97 -15.11 -1.57
C SER A 2 -2.13 -14.04 -0.49
N ALA A 3 -1.13 -13.17 -0.37
CA ALA A 3 -1.13 -12.06 0.58
C ALA A 3 -0.55 -10.79 -0.05
N LYS A 4 -1.13 -9.63 0.27
CA LYS A 4 -0.64 -8.33 -0.18
C LYS A 4 -0.91 -7.24 0.86
N ALA A 5 0.12 -6.50 1.26
CA ALA A 5 -0.09 -5.24 1.97
C ALA A 5 -0.70 -4.21 0.99
N ILE A 6 -1.90 -3.72 1.30
CA ILE A 6 -2.65 -2.79 0.42
C ILE A 6 -2.55 -1.34 0.90
N ASN A 7 -2.24 -1.12 2.17
CA ASN A 7 -1.90 0.19 2.75
C ASN A 7 -1.07 -0.01 4.04
N GLN A 8 -0.78 1.07 4.75
CA GLN A 8 0.10 1.05 5.93
C GLN A 8 -0.46 0.28 7.13
N THR A 9 -1.74 -0.10 7.13
CA THR A 9 -2.40 -0.79 8.24
C THR A 9 -3.20 -2.01 7.80
N THR A 10 -3.19 -2.36 6.52
CA THR A 10 -4.06 -3.43 6.01
C THR A 10 -3.30 -4.40 5.11
N ILE A 11 -3.45 -5.69 5.40
CA ILE A 11 -3.05 -6.80 4.54
C ILE A 11 -4.30 -7.47 4.01
N GLU A 12 -4.36 -7.66 2.69
CA GLU A 12 -5.33 -8.52 2.03
C GLU A 12 -4.78 -9.93 1.93
N LEU A 13 -5.58 -10.92 2.33
CA LEU A 13 -5.33 -12.35 2.12
C LEU A 13 -6.43 -12.95 1.27
N VAL A 14 -6.07 -13.75 0.28
CA VAL A 14 -7.03 -14.47 -0.56
C VAL A 14 -6.80 -15.97 -0.42
N PHE A 15 -7.80 -16.66 0.09
CA PHE A 15 -7.87 -18.12 0.20
C PHE A 15 -8.42 -18.72 -1.10
N ASN A 16 -7.99 -19.93 -1.42
CA ASN A 16 -8.45 -20.66 -2.61
C ASN A 16 -9.73 -21.47 -2.36
N GLU A 17 -10.36 -21.28 -1.20
CA GLU A 17 -11.55 -21.97 -0.73
C GLU A 17 -12.30 -21.08 0.27
N LEU A 18 -13.53 -21.49 0.63
CA LEU A 18 -14.31 -20.84 1.67
C LEU A 18 -13.84 -21.30 3.06
N ILE A 19 -13.72 -20.36 4.01
CA ILE A 19 -13.26 -20.66 5.37
C ILE A 19 -14.36 -20.43 6.41
N SER A 20 -14.35 -21.23 7.49
CA SER A 20 -15.45 -21.28 8.46
C SER A 20 -15.35 -20.27 9.61
N ALA A 21 -14.14 -19.87 10.02
CA ALA A 21 -13.92 -18.83 11.03
C ALA A 21 -12.47 -18.31 11.01
N THR A 22 -12.28 -17.06 11.42
CA THR A 22 -10.96 -16.43 11.57
C THR A 22 -10.79 -15.91 12.99
N SER A 23 -9.94 -16.58 13.77
CA SER A 23 -9.48 -16.03 15.05
C SER A 23 -8.27 -15.13 14.81
N LEU A 24 -8.15 -14.02 15.54
CA LEU A 24 -6.95 -13.18 15.50
C LEU A 24 -5.69 -13.99 15.85
N ALA A 25 -5.83 -15.03 16.68
CA ALA A 25 -4.73 -15.91 17.06
C ALA A 25 -4.19 -16.76 15.89
N ASN A 26 -4.95 -16.92 14.81
CA ASN A 26 -4.50 -17.60 13.59
C ASN A 26 -3.46 -16.78 12.81
N PHE A 27 -3.26 -15.51 13.16
CA PHE A 27 -2.40 -14.57 12.43
C PHE A 27 -1.34 -14.01 13.38
N THR A 28 -0.10 -14.43 13.19
CA THR A 28 1.03 -14.08 14.06
C THR A 28 2.20 -13.53 13.26
N GLY A 29 3.31 -13.20 13.93
CA GLY A 29 4.52 -12.64 13.31
C GLY A 29 4.51 -11.13 13.11
N ILE A 30 3.34 -10.48 13.13
CA ILE A 30 3.20 -9.02 13.10
C ILE A 30 2.30 -8.59 14.26
N ALA A 31 2.83 -7.72 15.13
CA ALA A 31 2.09 -7.20 16.27
C ALA A 31 1.02 -6.17 15.86
N GLY A 32 0.00 -5.99 16.71
CA GLY A 32 -0.99 -4.94 16.54
C GLY A 32 -2.16 -5.27 15.62
N LEU A 33 -2.37 -6.55 15.25
CA LEU A 33 -3.59 -6.96 14.57
C LEU A 33 -4.81 -6.65 15.45
N ASN A 34 -5.73 -5.84 14.95
CA ASN A 34 -6.87 -5.31 15.70
C ASN A 34 -8.18 -6.01 15.31
N ASN A 35 -8.44 -6.12 14.00
CA ASN A 35 -9.63 -6.79 13.49
C ASN A 35 -9.35 -7.48 12.15
N ILE A 36 -10.22 -8.42 11.80
CA ILE A 36 -10.26 -9.09 10.51
C ILE A 36 -11.64 -8.87 9.90
N THR A 37 -11.67 -8.41 8.65
CA THR A 37 -12.90 -8.35 7.86
C THR A 37 -12.90 -9.49 6.86
N GLN A 38 -13.93 -10.34 6.90
CA GLN A 38 -14.07 -11.45 5.97
C GLN A 38 -15.07 -11.10 4.86
N THR A 39 -14.74 -11.48 3.62
CA THR A 39 -15.64 -11.40 2.47
C THR A 39 -15.56 -12.71 1.71
N ASP A 40 -16.66 -13.44 1.72
CA ASP A 40 -16.77 -14.73 1.04
C ASP A 40 -17.30 -14.53 -0.38
N GLY A 41 -16.59 -15.09 -1.36
CA GLY A 41 -17.07 -15.27 -2.73
C GLY A 41 -17.84 -16.58 -2.89
N ALA A 42 -17.99 -17.05 -4.12
CA ALA A 42 -18.64 -18.34 -4.39
C ALA A 42 -17.74 -19.55 -4.03
N THR A 43 -16.43 -19.40 -4.15
CA THR A 43 -15.46 -20.51 -4.00
C THR A 43 -14.18 -20.10 -3.25
N ALA A 44 -14.10 -18.88 -2.75
CA ALA A 44 -12.89 -18.31 -2.18
C ALA A 44 -13.24 -17.25 -1.13
N THR A 45 -12.50 -17.22 -0.04
CA THR A 45 -12.60 -16.17 0.99
C THR A 45 -11.48 -15.15 0.83
N THR A 46 -11.83 -13.86 0.94
CA THR A 46 -10.87 -12.76 1.10
C THR A 46 -10.94 -12.22 2.52
N LEU A 47 -9.79 -12.03 3.16
CA LEU A 47 -9.67 -11.40 4.47
C LEU A 47 -8.91 -10.08 4.37
N LEU A 48 -9.38 -9.07 5.09
CA LEU A 48 -8.65 -7.83 5.34
C LEU A 48 -8.21 -7.82 6.81
N LEU A 49 -6.91 -7.93 7.02
CA LEU A 49 -6.28 -7.89 8.34
C LEU A 49 -5.95 -6.43 8.64
N ASN A 50 -6.63 -5.84 9.61
CA ASN A 50 -6.48 -4.44 9.97
C ASN A 50 -5.65 -4.31 11.26
N TYR A 51 -4.52 -3.65 11.15
CA TYR A 51 -3.56 -3.39 12.21
C TYR A 51 -3.78 -2.01 12.82
N SER A 52 -3.60 -1.89 14.13
CA SER A 52 -3.68 -0.62 14.87
C SER A 52 -2.42 0.24 14.73
N THR A 53 -1.29 -0.39 14.39
CA THR A 53 0.00 0.27 14.23
C THR A 53 0.39 0.25 12.75
N PRO A 54 0.70 1.40 12.14
CA PRO A 54 1.19 1.45 10.77
C PRO A 54 2.49 0.67 10.58
N PHE A 55 2.63 0.00 9.43
CA PHE A 55 3.86 -0.63 8.98
C PHE A 55 4.94 0.44 8.78
N ALA A 56 6.10 0.24 9.39
CA ALA A 56 7.25 1.11 9.28
C ALA A 56 7.89 0.97 7.90
N ILE A 57 8.26 2.11 7.32
CA ILE A 57 8.90 2.21 6.01
C ILE A 57 10.27 1.53 6.05
N GLY A 58 10.63 0.81 4.99
CA GLY A 58 11.91 0.10 4.90
C GLY A 58 11.97 -1.17 5.74
N THR A 59 10.87 -1.56 6.39
CA THR A 59 10.81 -2.72 7.27
C THR A 59 10.26 -3.94 6.53
N SER A 60 10.91 -5.09 6.73
CA SER A 60 10.41 -6.39 6.29
C SER A 60 9.55 -7.02 7.38
N TYR A 61 8.42 -7.56 6.97
CA TYR A 61 7.40 -8.17 7.83
C TYR A 61 7.14 -9.60 7.41
N ASN A 62 6.91 -10.46 8.41
CA ASN A 62 6.64 -11.88 8.23
C ASN A 62 5.29 -12.20 8.88
N LEU A 63 4.24 -12.33 8.07
CA LEU A 63 2.93 -12.76 8.54
C LEU A 63 2.87 -14.28 8.52
N ILE A 64 2.51 -14.88 9.65
CA ILE A 64 2.28 -16.32 9.79
C ILE A 64 0.78 -16.56 9.92
N VAL A 65 0.23 -17.40 9.05
CA VAL A 65 -1.18 -17.81 9.04
C VAL A 65 -1.25 -19.30 9.36
N ASP A 66 -1.97 -19.67 10.42
CA ASP A 66 -2.07 -21.06 10.87
C ASP A 66 -3.41 -21.37 11.54
N GLY A 67 -3.81 -22.66 11.54
CA GLY A 67 -4.99 -23.14 12.25
C GLY A 67 -6.34 -22.64 11.72
N ILE A 68 -6.41 -22.31 10.42
CA ILE A 68 -7.67 -21.96 9.73
C ILE A 68 -8.28 -23.23 9.13
N GLU A 69 -9.60 -23.35 9.22
CA GLU A 69 -10.38 -24.44 8.65
C GLU A 69 -11.28 -23.94 7.50
N ASP A 70 -11.55 -24.83 6.54
CA ASP A 70 -12.54 -24.60 5.50
C ASP A 70 -13.97 -24.73 6.05
N THR A 71 -15.00 -24.44 5.22
CA THR A 71 -16.41 -24.63 5.61
C THR A 71 -16.82 -26.10 5.83
N GLY A 72 -15.96 -27.06 5.46
CA GLY A 72 -16.10 -28.48 5.76
C GLY A 72 -15.40 -28.93 7.05
N ASN A 73 -14.79 -28.00 7.80
CA ASN A 73 -13.92 -28.25 8.96
C ASN A 73 -12.65 -29.07 8.61
N ASN A 74 -12.16 -28.97 7.38
CA ASN A 74 -10.85 -29.47 7.02
C ASN A 74 -9.81 -28.41 7.43
N PRO A 75 -8.83 -28.75 8.27
CA PRO A 75 -7.79 -27.82 8.64
C PRO A 75 -6.84 -27.57 7.47
N MET A 76 -6.30 -26.36 7.43
CA MET A 76 -5.16 -26.03 6.59
C MET A 76 -4.02 -27.05 6.83
N PHE A 77 -3.38 -27.49 5.76
CA PHE A 77 -2.32 -28.52 5.82
C PHE A 77 -1.13 -28.15 6.72
N GLY A 78 -0.90 -26.86 6.93
CA GLY A 78 0.09 -26.32 7.86
C GLY A 78 0.21 -24.81 7.76
N ALA A 79 1.04 -24.22 8.62
CA ALA A 79 1.25 -22.78 8.64
C ALA A 79 1.85 -22.24 7.33
N TYR A 80 1.33 -21.11 6.86
CA TYR A 80 1.88 -20.36 5.74
C TYR A 80 2.57 -19.10 6.22
N THR A 81 3.74 -18.80 5.66
CA THR A 81 4.48 -17.57 5.95
C THR A 81 4.47 -16.66 4.72
N PHE A 82 4.03 -15.43 4.89
CA PHE A 82 4.05 -14.38 3.88
C PHE A 82 5.04 -13.29 4.29
N ASN A 83 6.05 -13.09 3.46
CA ASN A 83 7.04 -12.04 3.66
C ASN A 83 6.74 -10.87 2.74
N PHE A 84 6.73 -9.66 3.27
CA PHE A 84 6.64 -8.44 2.47
C PHE A 84 7.54 -7.35 3.06
N SER A 85 7.89 -6.35 2.25
CA SER A 85 8.55 -5.14 2.74
C SER A 85 7.67 -3.94 2.46
N TYR A 86 7.46 -3.08 3.45
CA TYR A 86 6.64 -1.89 3.30
C TYR A 86 7.53 -0.71 2.92
N ASN A 87 7.47 -0.30 1.65
CA ASN A 87 8.24 0.81 1.13
C ASN A 87 7.30 1.83 0.49
N THR A 88 7.48 3.09 0.86
CA THR A 88 6.87 4.23 0.18
C THR A 88 7.76 4.64 -0.98
N THR A 89 7.18 4.73 -2.17
CA THR A 89 7.88 5.24 -3.35
C THR A 89 7.09 6.35 -4.00
N ILE A 90 7.83 7.31 -4.56
CA ILE A 90 7.30 8.45 -5.29
C ILE A 90 8.08 8.58 -6.59
N SER A 91 7.37 8.84 -7.69
CA SER A 91 7.99 9.10 -8.99
C SER A 91 7.18 10.13 -9.75
N PHE A 92 7.86 10.98 -10.51
CA PHE A 92 7.20 11.76 -11.55
C PHE A 92 6.70 10.82 -12.65
N ASN A 93 5.51 11.09 -13.18
CA ASN A 93 5.02 10.36 -14.34
C ASN A 93 5.83 10.70 -15.59
N ASP A 94 6.26 11.96 -15.70
CA ASP A 94 7.05 12.47 -16.80
C ASP A 94 8.39 13.02 -16.30
N VAL A 95 9.48 12.68 -16.99
CA VAL A 95 10.83 13.20 -16.68
C VAL A 95 11.03 14.60 -17.22
N PHE A 96 10.37 14.92 -18.33
CA PHE A 96 10.39 16.22 -18.97
C PHE A 96 8.97 16.64 -19.33
N LEU A 97 8.67 17.91 -19.11
CA LEU A 97 7.40 18.51 -19.47
C LEU A 97 7.69 19.78 -20.26
N SER A 98 7.15 19.85 -21.48
CA SER A 98 7.20 21.04 -22.33
C SER A 98 5.81 21.63 -22.39
N VAL A 99 5.71 22.95 -22.18
CA VAL A 99 4.43 23.64 -22.08
C VAL A 99 4.47 24.91 -22.92
N ASP A 100 3.34 25.24 -23.53
CA ASP A 100 3.17 26.52 -24.19
C ASP A 100 3.01 27.63 -23.14
N GLU A 101 3.68 28.76 -23.36
CA GLU A 101 3.71 29.88 -22.40
C GLU A 101 2.33 30.47 -22.07
N ASN A 102 1.33 30.25 -22.92
CA ASN A 102 -0.03 30.77 -22.75
C ASN A 102 -1.05 29.72 -22.26
N ILE A 103 -0.60 28.58 -21.75
CA ILE A 103 -1.49 27.50 -21.30
C ILE A 103 -2.13 27.77 -19.93
N GLY A 104 -1.55 28.68 -19.15
CA GLY A 104 -2.03 29.10 -17.83
C GLY A 104 -1.74 28.10 -16.71
N VAL A 105 -2.24 26.86 -16.81
CA VAL A 105 -2.08 25.83 -15.76
C VAL A 105 -1.47 24.56 -16.34
N VAL A 106 -0.54 24.00 -15.58
CA VAL A 106 0.17 22.77 -15.91
C VAL A 106 0.03 21.80 -14.75
N ASN A 107 -0.41 20.57 -15.04
CA ASN A 107 -0.50 19.52 -14.04
C ASN A 107 0.76 18.65 -14.06
N ILE A 108 1.42 18.52 -12.92
CA ILE A 108 2.52 17.57 -12.73
C ILE A 108 1.97 16.36 -12.00
N ASN A 109 1.87 15.24 -12.69
CA ASN A 109 1.34 14.01 -12.12
C ASN A 109 2.44 13.19 -11.44
N LEU A 110 2.14 12.75 -10.22
CA LEU A 110 3.02 11.91 -9.41
C LEU A 110 2.36 10.54 -9.22
N SER A 111 3.17 9.49 -9.30
CA SER A 111 2.77 8.15 -8.91
C SER A 111 3.32 7.85 -7.52
N LEU A 112 2.42 7.51 -6.60
CA LEU A 112 2.76 7.12 -5.24
C LEU A 112 2.39 5.65 -5.01
N THR A 113 3.30 4.89 -4.42
CA THR A 113 3.00 3.56 -3.89
C THR A 113 3.17 3.60 -2.39
N ASN A 114 2.19 3.05 -1.65
CA ASN A 114 2.19 3.03 -0.18
C ASN A 114 2.44 4.42 0.43
N PRO A 115 1.61 5.43 0.10
CA PRO A 115 1.85 6.81 0.53
C PRO A 115 1.86 6.90 2.07
N SER A 116 2.86 7.57 2.60
CA SER A 116 2.96 7.96 4.00
C SER A 116 2.99 9.48 4.10
N ALA A 117 2.82 10.03 5.30
CA ALA A 117 3.06 11.45 5.53
C ALA A 117 4.49 11.82 5.09
N GLY A 118 4.61 12.88 4.30
CA GLY A 118 5.87 13.38 3.77
C GLY A 118 5.69 14.81 3.28
N SER A 119 6.81 15.46 2.95
CA SER A 119 6.83 16.79 2.35
C SER A 119 7.61 16.76 1.04
N VAL A 120 7.22 17.61 0.11
CA VAL A 120 7.94 17.86 -1.13
C VAL A 120 8.39 19.31 -1.11
N ASP A 121 9.61 19.55 -1.55
CA ASP A 121 10.14 20.89 -1.80
C ASP A 121 10.28 21.07 -3.31
N LEU A 122 9.46 21.96 -3.88
CA LEU A 122 9.53 22.32 -5.30
C LEU A 122 10.36 23.57 -5.44
N VAL A 123 11.56 23.40 -6.00
CA VAL A 123 12.52 24.49 -6.17
C VAL A 123 12.66 24.81 -7.64
N LEU A 124 12.32 26.04 -8.03
CA LEU A 124 12.68 26.57 -9.34
C LEU A 124 14.21 26.71 -9.43
N LYS A 125 14.83 26.07 -10.41
CA LYS A 125 16.25 26.20 -10.70
C LYS A 125 16.42 27.13 -11.90
N ALA A 126 17.19 28.21 -11.72
CA ALA A 126 17.57 29.08 -12.82
C ALA A 126 18.38 28.29 -13.87
N ALA A 127 17.93 28.31 -15.12
CA ALA A 127 18.63 27.71 -16.25
C ALA A 127 19.30 28.82 -17.08
N PRO A 128 20.40 28.53 -17.81
CA PRO A 128 21.15 29.55 -18.56
C PRO A 128 20.33 30.27 -19.66
N PHE A 129 19.14 29.78 -19.99
CA PHE A 129 18.26 30.35 -21.03
C PHE A 129 16.83 30.62 -20.53
N SER A 130 16.62 30.77 -19.21
CA SER A 130 15.31 31.13 -18.65
C SER A 130 15.44 32.42 -17.83
N ASN A 131 14.53 33.37 -18.07
CA ASN A 131 14.33 34.55 -17.24
C ASN A 131 13.21 34.36 -16.21
N THR A 132 12.64 33.15 -16.10
CA THR A 132 11.57 32.82 -15.17
C THR A 132 12.06 32.87 -13.74
N ASP A 133 11.32 33.54 -12.87
CA ASP A 133 11.60 33.58 -11.43
C ASP A 133 10.38 33.16 -10.57
N ALA A 134 10.52 33.28 -9.25
CA ALA A 134 9.49 32.88 -8.30
C ALA A 134 8.19 33.72 -8.37
N SER A 135 8.21 34.88 -9.06
CA SER A 135 7.03 35.70 -9.28
C SER A 135 6.18 35.24 -10.47
N ASP A 136 6.76 34.45 -11.38
CA ASP A 136 6.08 33.91 -12.56
C ASP A 136 5.29 32.63 -12.27
N ILE A 137 5.59 31.95 -11.14
CA ILE A 137 5.04 30.63 -10.82
C ILE A 137 4.36 30.67 -9.46
N THR A 138 3.12 30.17 -9.41
CA THR A 138 2.43 29.87 -8.15
C THR A 138 2.30 28.37 -7.98
N TYR A 139 2.75 27.84 -6.85
CA TYR A 139 2.58 26.42 -6.51
C TYR A 139 1.29 26.22 -5.73
N THR A 140 0.48 25.27 -6.17
CA THR A 140 -0.69 24.77 -5.44
C THR A 140 -0.66 23.25 -5.48
N THR A 141 -0.63 22.61 -4.31
CA THR A 141 -0.66 21.15 -4.13
C THR A 141 -2.07 20.64 -3.89
#